data_AF-A0A940PXG5-F1
#
_entry.id   AF-A0A940PXG5-F1
#
_cell.length_a   1.000
_cell.length_b   1.000
_cell.length_c   1.000
_cell.angle_alpha   90.00
_cell.angle_beta   90.00
_cell.angle_gamma   90.00
#
_symmetry.space_group_name_H-M   'P 1'
#
loop_
_entity.id
_entity.type
_entity.pdbx_description
1 polymer ?
#
loop_
_entity_poly.entity_id
_entity_poly.type
_entity_poly.pdbx_seq_one_letter_code
_entity_poly.pdbx_strand_id
1 'polypeptide(L)'
;MTGTVTCEPGTPGVPGTVGTSGTPGAPGTPVVRRNRRATRPAPAGVDPRPSQHALTSRASEDRPEGWGDASASKQVSSYDAELQRDKPPHWG
;
A
#
# COMPACT_ATOMS: atom_id res chain seq x y z
N MET A 1 32.62 -45.40 -3.02
CA MET A 1 33.63 -44.34 -2.84
C MET A 1 32.92 -43.16 -2.20
N THR A 2 32.91 -43.07 -0.87
CA THR A 2 32.31 -41.96 -0.12
C THR A 2 33.42 -40.98 0.26
N GLY A 3 33.44 -39.81 -0.38
CA GLY A 3 34.39 -38.74 -0.07
C GLY A 3 33.96 -37.99 1.19
N THR A 4 34.87 -37.87 2.16
CA THR A 4 34.72 -37.00 3.32
C THR A 4 35.06 -35.56 2.93
N VAL A 5 34.11 -34.64 3.14
CA VAL A 5 34.33 -33.20 2.96
C VAL A 5 34.97 -32.64 4.23
N THR A 6 36.21 -32.18 4.12
CA THR A 6 36.94 -31.47 5.18
C THR A 6 36.69 -29.97 4.98
N CYS A 7 36.06 -29.32 5.95
CA CYS A 7 35.96 -27.86 5.99
C CYS A 7 36.99 -27.34 7.00
N GLU A 8 37.98 -26.56 6.54
CA GLU A 8 38.91 -25.87 7.43
C GLU A 8 38.29 -24.56 7.96
N PRO A 9 38.49 -24.22 9.24
CA PRO A 9 38.06 -22.94 9.76
C PRO A 9 38.96 -21.80 9.25
N GLY A 10 38.36 -20.81 8.58
CA GLY A 10 39.06 -19.63 8.11
C GLY A 10 39.56 -18.71 9.24
N THR A 11 40.69 -18.05 8.99
CA THR A 11 41.34 -17.12 9.92
C THR A 11 40.49 -15.85 10.14
N PRO A 12 40.26 -15.39 11.38
CA PRO A 12 39.61 -14.10 11.62
C PRO A 12 40.46 -12.93 11.10
N GLY A 13 39.83 -12.00 10.39
CA GLY A 13 40.48 -10.76 9.92
C GLY A 13 40.77 -9.78 11.05
N VAL A 14 41.79 -8.93 10.85
CA VAL A 14 42.25 -7.92 11.83
C VAL A 14 41.27 -6.74 11.85
N PRO A 15 40.86 -6.22 13.04
CA PRO A 15 40.03 -5.03 13.10
C PRO A 15 40.78 -3.79 12.58
N GLY A 16 40.10 -2.99 11.74
CA GLY A 16 40.66 -1.79 11.14
C GLY A 16 40.87 -0.64 12.14
N THR A 17 41.79 0.27 11.79
CA THR A 17 42.13 1.46 12.58
C THR A 17 40.94 2.44 12.64
N VAL A 18 40.62 2.93 13.85
CA VAL A 18 39.60 3.97 14.03
C VAL A 18 40.03 5.27 13.35
N GLY A 19 39.20 5.78 12.45
CA GLY A 19 39.42 7.05 11.77
C GLY A 19 39.27 8.26 12.71
N THR A 20 40.03 9.32 12.44
CA THR A 20 39.96 10.60 13.14
C THR A 20 38.61 11.27 12.89
N SER A 21 37.92 11.71 13.95
CA SER A 21 36.68 12.48 13.84
C SER A 21 36.96 13.84 13.20
N GLY A 22 36.31 14.12 12.08
CA GLY A 22 36.41 15.40 11.38
C GLY A 22 35.75 16.56 12.15
N THR A 23 36.25 17.76 11.92
CA THR A 23 35.69 19.02 12.43
C THR A 23 34.30 19.29 11.83
N PRO A 24 33.29 19.68 12.63
CA PRO A 24 31.97 20.05 12.09
C PRO A 24 32.07 21.25 11.14
N GLY A 25 31.52 21.11 9.93
CA GLY A 25 31.43 22.19 8.96
C GLY A 25 30.39 23.25 9.37
N ALA A 26 30.59 24.48 8.90
CA ALA A 26 29.68 25.60 9.13
C ALA A 26 28.26 25.32 8.57
N PRO A 27 27.19 25.87 9.19
CA PRO A 27 25.83 25.68 8.70
C PRO A 27 25.68 26.25 7.29
N GLY A 28 25.36 25.38 6.33
CA GLY A 28 25.13 25.77 4.94
C GLY A 28 23.80 26.51 4.76
N THR A 29 23.75 27.42 3.80
CA THR A 29 22.51 28.02 3.28
C THR A 29 21.51 26.93 2.86
N PRO A 30 20.20 27.08 3.15
CA PRO A 30 19.21 26.08 2.80
C PRO A 30 19.12 25.95 1.27
N VAL A 31 19.58 24.81 0.76
CA VAL A 31 19.39 24.44 -0.64
C VAL A 31 17.92 24.06 -0.82
N VAL A 32 17.19 24.82 -1.65
CA VAL A 32 15.83 24.45 -2.05
C VAL A 32 15.92 23.13 -2.81
N ARG A 33 15.57 22.04 -2.14
CA ARG A 33 15.58 20.70 -2.74
C ARG A 33 14.49 20.65 -3.80
N ARG A 34 14.90 20.49 -5.06
CA ARG A 34 13.97 20.28 -6.17
C ARG A 34 13.23 18.95 -5.97
N ASN A 35 11.97 18.96 -6.37
CA ASN A 35 11.15 17.77 -6.50
C ASN A 35 11.90 16.72 -7.37
N ARG A 36 12.14 15.52 -6.83
CA ARG A 36 12.79 14.39 -7.53
C ARG A 36 11.81 13.49 -8.29
N ARG A 37 10.50 13.73 -8.17
CA ARG A 37 9.45 12.96 -8.83
C ARG A 37 9.49 13.25 -10.32
N ALA A 38 9.63 12.19 -11.10
CA ALA A 38 9.39 12.27 -12.53
C ALA A 38 7.89 12.48 -12.76
N THR A 39 7.53 13.61 -13.36
CA THR A 39 6.16 13.88 -13.82
C THR A 39 6.09 13.55 -15.31
N ARG A 40 5.09 12.77 -15.71
CA ARG A 40 4.80 12.51 -17.12
C ARG A 40 3.59 13.34 -17.54
N PRO A 41 3.54 13.85 -18.78
CA PRO A 41 2.34 14.46 -19.32
C PRO A 41 1.17 13.47 -19.28
N ALA A 42 -0.03 13.98 -19.04
CA ALA A 42 -1.24 13.17 -19.15
C ALA A 42 -1.39 12.65 -20.59
N PRO A 43 -1.86 11.40 -20.79
CA PRO A 43 -2.14 10.89 -22.13
C PRO A 43 -3.27 11.68 -22.81
N ALA A 44 -3.31 11.62 -24.15
CA ALA A 44 -4.34 12.30 -24.93
C ALA A 44 -5.75 11.82 -24.54
N GLY A 45 -6.69 12.76 -24.46
CA GLY A 45 -8.08 12.50 -24.05
C GLY A 45 -8.31 12.51 -22.53
N VAL A 46 -7.26 12.62 -21.71
CA VAL A 46 -7.44 12.84 -20.28
C VAL A 46 -7.90 14.26 -20.02
N ASP A 47 -8.96 14.38 -19.22
CA ASP A 47 -9.46 15.67 -18.79
C ASP A 47 -8.39 16.45 -18.01
N PRO A 48 -8.02 17.68 -18.45
CA PRO A 48 -7.04 18.50 -17.77
C PRO A 48 -7.52 19.06 -16.42
N ARG A 49 -8.83 18.99 -16.12
CA ARG A 49 -9.42 19.60 -14.92
C ARG A 49 -10.37 18.64 -14.19
N PRO A 50 -9.86 17.50 -13.70
CA PRO A 50 -10.69 16.47 -13.07
C PRO A 50 -11.42 16.98 -11.82
N SER A 51 -10.89 18.00 -11.15
CA SER A 51 -11.49 18.62 -9.96
C SER A 51 -12.66 19.56 -10.25
N GLN A 52 -12.96 19.88 -11.51
CA GLN A 52 -14.07 20.76 -11.87
C GLN A 52 -15.40 20.02 -12.04
N HIS A 53 -15.41 18.69 -11.98
CA HIS A 53 -16.63 17.90 -12.06
C HIS A 53 -17.34 17.86 -10.70
N ALA A 54 -18.67 18.02 -10.74
CA ALA A 54 -19.48 17.90 -9.54
C ALA A 54 -19.44 16.46 -9.02
N LEU A 55 -18.95 16.27 -7.78
CA LEU A 55 -18.83 14.97 -7.11
C LEU A 55 -20.18 14.28 -6.85
N THR A 56 -21.27 15.01 -7.00
CA THR A 56 -22.64 14.49 -6.89
C THR A 56 -23.13 13.81 -8.17
N SER A 57 -22.36 13.88 -9.25
CA SER A 57 -22.72 13.28 -10.54
C SER A 57 -22.37 11.80 -10.52
N ARG A 58 -23.38 10.95 -10.65
CA ARG A 58 -23.22 9.51 -10.84
C ARG A 58 -22.77 9.23 -12.28
N ALA A 59 -21.81 8.33 -12.48
CA ALA A 59 -21.42 7.96 -13.84
C ALA A 59 -22.57 7.21 -14.52
N SER A 60 -22.72 7.36 -15.84
CA SER A 60 -23.78 6.66 -16.60
C SER A 60 -23.65 5.14 -16.55
N GLU A 61 -22.45 4.64 -16.24
CA GLU A 61 -22.14 3.22 -16.07
C GLU A 61 -22.35 2.71 -14.63
N ASP A 62 -22.54 3.60 -13.65
CA ASP A 62 -22.81 3.23 -12.25
C ASP A 62 -24.23 2.67 -12.12
N ARG A 63 -24.32 1.37 -12.36
CA ARG A 63 -25.51 0.55 -12.26
C ARG A 63 -25.70 0.07 -10.81
N PRO A 64 -26.85 0.29 -10.15
CA PRO A 64 -27.10 -0.26 -8.81
C PRO A 64 -27.09 -1.80 -8.77
N GLU A 65 -27.19 -2.46 -9.93
CA GLU A 65 -27.32 -3.91 -10.09
C GLU A 65 -26.05 -4.69 -9.70
N GLY A 66 -24.89 -4.03 -9.55
CA GLY A 66 -23.63 -4.71 -9.22
C GLY A 66 -23.31 -4.85 -7.73
N TRP A 67 -23.92 -4.01 -6.87
CA TRP A 67 -23.50 -3.87 -5.46
C TRP A 67 -24.65 -3.99 -4.44
N GLY A 68 -25.90 -4.11 -4.88
CA GLY A 68 -27.05 -4.34 -3.99
C GLY A 68 -27.78 -3.08 -3.49
N ASP A 69 -27.58 -1.92 -4.13
CA ASP A 69 -28.28 -0.67 -3.79
C ASP A 69 -29.75 -0.66 -4.23
N ALA A 70 -30.12 -1.50 -5.21
CA ALA A 70 -31.51 -1.87 -5.36
C ALA A 70 -31.83 -2.70 -4.12
N SER A 71 -32.53 -2.11 -3.14
CA SER A 71 -32.95 -2.76 -1.90
C SER A 71 -33.35 -4.18 -2.23
N ALA A 72 -32.46 -5.13 -1.96
CA ALA A 72 -32.76 -6.53 -2.19
C ALA A 72 -33.97 -6.75 -1.29
N SER A 73 -35.16 -6.88 -1.90
CA SER A 73 -36.37 -7.19 -1.16
C SER A 73 -35.98 -8.39 -0.32
N LYS A 74 -35.92 -8.21 1.01
CA LYS A 74 -35.26 -9.14 1.92
C LYS A 74 -35.89 -10.50 1.73
N GLN A 75 -35.27 -11.31 0.86
CA GLN A 75 -35.77 -12.64 0.58
C GLN A 75 -35.39 -13.40 1.83
N VAL A 76 -36.37 -13.59 2.71
CA VAL A 76 -36.22 -14.38 3.91
C VAL A 76 -35.92 -15.79 3.43
N SER A 77 -34.62 -16.06 3.30
CA SER A 77 -34.14 -17.36 2.89
C SER A 77 -34.27 -18.30 4.09
N SER A 78 -34.41 -19.59 3.84
CA SER A 78 -34.38 -20.60 4.92
C SER A 78 -33.13 -20.49 5.79
N TYR A 79 -32.03 -19.98 5.22
CA TYR A 79 -30.74 -19.77 5.88
C TYR A 79 -30.76 -18.65 6.92
N ASP A 80 -31.63 -17.65 6.77
CA ASP A 80 -31.75 -16.56 7.77
C ASP A 80 -32.20 -17.10 9.13
N ALA A 81 -33.07 -18.12 9.16
CA ALA A 81 -33.54 -18.73 10.39
C ALA A 81 -32.46 -19.53 11.11
N GLU A 82 -31.53 -20.13 10.37
CA GLU A 82 -30.36 -20.84 10.93
C GLU A 82 -29.37 -19.84 11.51
N LEU A 83 -29.07 -18.75 10.79
CA LEU A 83 -28.15 -17.71 11.24
C LEU A 83 -28.62 -16.99 12.52
N GLN A 84 -29.94 -16.82 12.70
CA GLN A 84 -30.47 -16.27 13.95
C GLN A 84 -30.31 -17.22 15.15
N ARG A 85 -30.29 -18.53 14.93
CA ARG A 85 -30.06 -19.53 15.99
C ARG A 85 -28.60 -19.58 16.41
N ASP A 86 -27.69 -19.39 15.46
CA ASP A 86 -26.25 -19.46 15.69
C ASP A 86 -25.64 -18.14 16.19
N LYS A 87 -26.49 -17.13 16.45
CA LYS A 87 -26.05 -15.80 16.84
C LYS A 87 -25.48 -15.81 18.28
N PRO A 88 -24.19 -15.51 18.51
CA PRO A 88 -23.58 -15.58 19.82
C PRO A 88 -24.08 -14.46 20.76
N PRO A 89 -23.96 -14.63 22.09
CA PRO A 89 -24.57 -13.72 23.07
C PRO A 89 -24.06 -12.27 23.03
N HIS A 90 -22.87 -12.04 22.48
CA HIS A 90 -22.24 -10.73 22.41
C HIS A 90 -22.54 -9.97 21.10
N TRP A 91 -23.43 -10.51 20.24
CA TRP A 91 -23.86 -9.89 18.99
C TRP A 91 -25.21 -9.14 19.10
N GLY A 92 -25.57 -8.71 20.32
CA GLY A 92 -26.75 -7.91 20.64
C GLY A 92 -26.37 -6.62 21.34
#